data_AF-A0A5J4UG66-F1
#
_entry.id   AF-A0A5J4UG66-F1
#
_cell.length_a   1.000
_cell.length_b   1.000
_cell.length_c   1.000
_cell.angle_alpha   90.00
_cell.angle_beta   90.00
_cell.angle_gamma   90.00
#
_symmetry.space_group_name_H-M   'P 1'
#
loop_
_entity.id
_entity.type
_entity.pdbx_description
1 polymer ?
#
loop_
_entity_poly.entity_id
_entity_poly.type
_entity_poly.pdbx_seq_one_letter_code
_entity_poly.pdbx_strand_id
1 'polypeptide(L)'
;MENNNQQQFVQLVVEPEFEITTTQPWRVRRIADGFEPTIGQRDDGYMQVGLNRRIYQLHRLVALQFIPNDDTEQKTQVDHCNHRRSDNSIINLRWVTPSQNCLNKDQTYLDDIDDESSYFVYTVDINGQRRKIYYNRFKRFVDLI
;
A
#
# COMPACT_ATOMS: atom_id res chain seq x y z
N MET A 1 8.50 -39.41 4.56
CA MET A 1 8.36 -38.47 3.42
C MET A 1 8.90 -37.15 3.89
N GLU A 2 10.13 -36.82 3.52
CA GLU A 2 10.77 -35.56 3.90
C GLU A 2 10.14 -34.43 3.10
N ASN A 3 9.34 -33.60 3.76
CA ASN A 3 8.83 -32.36 3.18
C ASN A 3 9.99 -31.37 3.03
N ASN A 4 10.80 -31.54 1.99
CA ASN A 4 11.91 -30.65 1.63
C ASN A 4 11.41 -29.35 0.95
N ASN A 5 10.37 -28.74 1.52
CA ASN A 5 9.92 -27.42 1.13
C ASN A 5 10.70 -26.35 1.92
N GLN A 6 12.04 -26.45 1.89
CA GLN A 6 12.91 -25.45 2.50
C GLN A 6 12.84 -24.18 1.65
N GLN A 7 12.15 -23.16 2.16
CA GLN A 7 12.17 -21.83 1.55
C GLN A 7 13.62 -21.32 1.47
N GLN A 8 13.98 -20.74 0.33
CA GLN A 8 15.27 -20.08 0.14
C GLN A 8 15.26 -18.73 0.84
N PHE A 9 16.40 -18.36 1.43
CA PHE A 9 16.63 -17.05 2.02
C PHE A 9 17.61 -16.25 1.18
N VAL A 10 17.46 -14.93 1.17
CA VAL A 10 18.39 -13.97 0.58
C VAL A 10 18.66 -12.85 1.57
N GLN A 11 19.91 -12.39 1.62
CA GLN A 11 20.33 -11.28 2.48
C GLN A 11 19.50 -10.03 2.19
N LEU A 12 19.05 -9.35 3.25
CA LEU A 12 18.31 -8.09 3.14
C LEU A 12 19.24 -6.96 2.70
N VAL A 13 18.81 -6.18 1.70
CA VAL A 13 19.57 -5.02 1.20
C VAL A 13 19.67 -3.92 2.27
N VAL A 14 18.61 -3.71 3.04
CA VAL A 14 18.53 -2.59 4.01
C VAL A 14 19.03 -2.92 5.40
N GLU A 15 19.14 -4.20 5.74
CA GLU A 15 19.61 -4.71 7.04
C GLU A 15 20.48 -5.97 6.79
N PRO A 16 21.75 -5.82 6.37
CA PRO A 16 22.57 -6.93 5.88
C PRO A 16 22.88 -8.04 6.90
N GLU A 17 22.61 -7.81 8.19
CA GLU A 17 22.74 -8.84 9.24
C GLU A 17 21.58 -9.86 9.23
N PHE A 18 20.55 -9.60 8.42
CA PHE A 18 19.35 -10.41 8.29
C PHE A 18 19.17 -10.90 6.86
N GLU A 19 18.39 -11.96 6.72
CA GLU A 19 17.94 -12.50 5.45
C GLU A 19 16.42 -12.75 5.48
N ILE A 20 15.79 -12.68 4.31
CA ILE A 20 14.35 -12.85 4.11
C ILE A 20 14.09 -13.98 3.11
N THR A 21 12.98 -14.70 3.27
CA THR A 21 12.58 -15.72 2.30
C THR A 21 12.34 -15.12 0.91
N THR A 22 12.66 -15.86 -0.15
CA THR A 22 12.42 -15.44 -1.55
C THR A 22 10.95 -15.56 -1.96
N THR A 23 10.15 -16.29 -1.18
CA THR A 23 8.72 -16.51 -1.41
C THR A 23 7.94 -16.42 -0.10
N GLN A 24 6.62 -16.25 -0.21
CA GLN A 24 5.71 -16.29 0.93
C GLN A 24 5.52 -17.72 1.46
N PRO A 25 5.19 -17.90 2.76
CA PRO A 25 5.06 -16.85 3.78
C PRO A 25 6.40 -16.18 4.07
N TRP A 26 6.37 -14.87 4.31
CA TRP A 26 7.58 -14.10 4.61
C TRP A 26 8.14 -14.51 5.96
N ARG A 27 9.42 -14.89 5.97
CA ARG A 27 10.20 -15.07 7.20
C ARG A 27 11.46 -14.25 7.10
N VAL A 28 11.83 -13.61 8.20
CA VAL A 28 13.10 -12.89 8.34
C VAL A 28 13.87 -13.54 9.47
N ARG A 29 15.18 -13.73 9.29
CA ARG A 29 16.05 -14.24 10.35
C ARG A 29 17.40 -13.56 10.34
N ARG A 30 18.03 -13.47 11.50
CA ARG A 30 19.41 -12.99 11.64
C ARG A 30 20.37 -14.07 11.17
N ILE A 31 21.38 -13.69 10.39
CA ILE A 31 22.34 -14.62 9.80
C ILE A 31 23.23 -15.25 10.88
N ALA A 32 23.60 -14.49 11.90
CA ALA A 32 24.60 -14.91 12.90
C ALA A 32 24.16 -16.09 13.77
N ASP A 33 22.89 -16.13 14.17
CA ASP A 33 22.36 -17.06 15.17
C ASP A 33 21.03 -17.70 14.78
N GLY A 34 20.49 -17.38 13.60
CA GLY A 34 19.20 -17.87 13.14
C GLY A 34 18.01 -17.27 13.88
N PHE A 35 18.20 -16.21 14.67
CA PHE A 35 17.09 -15.56 15.39
C PHE A 35 16.01 -15.07 14.42
N GLU A 36 14.78 -15.56 14.60
CA GLU A 36 13.61 -15.21 13.80
C GLU A 36 12.71 -14.21 14.55
N PRO A 37 12.80 -12.89 14.27
CA PRO A 37 11.88 -11.93 14.85
C PRO A 37 10.44 -12.19 14.39
N THR A 38 9.49 -11.98 15.30
CA THR A 38 8.06 -12.08 14.99
C THR A 38 7.63 -10.97 14.03
N ILE A 39 6.93 -11.35 12.97
CA ILE A 39 6.17 -10.42 12.13
C ILE A 39 4.78 -10.26 12.75
N GLY A 40 4.44 -9.03 13.15
CA GLY A 40 3.17 -8.72 13.81
C GLY A 40 2.31 -7.75 13.00
N GLN A 41 0.99 -7.81 13.18
CA GLN A 41 0.05 -6.84 12.62
C GLN A 41 -0.17 -5.68 13.61
N ARG A 42 -0.18 -4.44 13.12
CA ARG A 42 -0.60 -3.24 13.87
C ARG A 42 -2.12 -3.08 13.82
N ASP A 43 -2.66 -2.22 14.68
CA ASP A 43 -4.10 -1.89 14.72
C ASP A 43 -4.61 -1.26 13.40
N ASP A 44 -3.73 -0.61 12.64
CA ASP A 44 -4.05 -0.06 11.32
C ASP A 44 -3.97 -1.09 10.18
N GLY A 45 -3.71 -2.36 10.50
CA GLY A 45 -3.68 -3.48 9.56
C GLY A 45 -2.34 -3.72 8.87
N TYR A 46 -1.35 -2.83 9.02
CA TYR A 46 -0.03 -3.03 8.43
C TYR A 46 0.79 -4.08 9.21
N MET A 47 1.43 -4.99 8.47
CA MET A 47 2.41 -5.93 9.03
C MET A 47 3.74 -5.23 9.27
N GLN A 48 4.43 -5.57 10.37
CA GLN A 48 5.72 -5.01 10.75
C GLN A 48 6.64 -6.05 11.40
N VAL A 49 7.95 -5.78 11.35
CA VAL A 49 8.98 -6.60 11.98
C VAL A 49 10.04 -5.71 12.63
N GLY A 50 10.52 -6.10 13.81
CA GLY A 50 11.59 -5.39 14.51
C GLY A 50 12.96 -5.97 14.17
N LEU A 51 13.82 -5.20 13.51
CA LEU A 51 15.20 -5.56 13.15
C LEU A 51 16.15 -4.53 13.76
N ASN A 52 17.17 -4.96 14.50
CA ASN A 52 18.18 -4.05 15.08
C ASN A 52 17.62 -2.80 15.78
N ARG A 53 16.59 -2.99 16.64
CA ARG A 53 15.88 -1.93 17.39
C ARG A 53 15.13 -0.93 16.50
N ARG A 54 14.97 -1.21 15.20
CA ARG A 54 14.16 -0.45 14.25
C ARG A 54 12.95 -1.27 13.85
N ILE A 55 11.83 -0.59 13.65
CA ILE A 55 10.60 -1.21 13.16
C ILE A 55 10.50 -0.98 11.67
N TYR A 56 10.36 -2.06 10.91
CA TYR A 56 10.15 -2.05 9.47
C TYR A 56 8.72 -2.46 9.15
N GLN A 57 8.04 -1.69 8.30
CA GLN A 57 6.79 -2.13 7.68
C GLN A 57 7.11 -3.22 6.65
N LEU A 58 6.42 -4.35 6.71
CA LEU A 58 6.75 -5.53 5.90
C LEU A 58 6.62 -5.25 4.40
N HIS A 59 5.56 -4.59 3.96
CA HIS A 59 5.38 -4.23 2.54
C HIS A 59 6.55 -3.40 1.98
N ARG A 60 7.08 -2.44 2.77
CA ARG A 60 8.25 -1.66 2.36
C ARG A 60 9.52 -2.50 2.31
N LEU A 61 9.71 -3.37 3.30
CA LEU A 61 10.86 -4.28 3.33
C LEU A 61 10.87 -5.21 2.10
N VAL A 62 9.71 -5.78 1.75
CA VAL A 62 9.52 -6.64 0.57
C VAL A 62 9.73 -5.86 -0.72
N ALA A 63 9.13 -4.66 -0.86
CA ALA A 63 9.27 -3.86 -2.07
C ALA A 63 10.72 -3.40 -2.31
N LEU A 64 11.42 -2.96 -1.26
CA LEU A 64 12.85 -2.59 -1.35
C LEU A 64 13.73 -3.77 -1.74
N GLN A 65 13.34 -5.00 -1.37
CA GLN A 65 14.12 -6.20 -1.67
C GLN A 65 13.85 -6.76 -3.08
N PHE A 66 12.60 -6.75 -3.54
CA PHE A 66 12.17 -7.56 -4.69
C PHE A 66 11.51 -6.77 -5.82
N ILE A 67 11.21 -5.49 -5.64
CA ILE A 67 10.50 -4.68 -6.64
C ILE A 67 11.40 -3.53 -7.08
N PRO A 68 11.95 -3.59 -8.31
CA PRO A 68 12.67 -2.47 -8.89
C PRO A 68 11.81 -1.20 -8.89
N ASN A 69 12.40 -0.08 -8.52
CA ASN A 69 11.77 1.23 -8.62
C ASN A 69 12.33 1.95 -9.86
N ASP A 70 11.46 2.23 -10.81
CA ASP A 70 11.78 2.88 -12.09
C ASP A 70 11.91 4.40 -12.00
N ASP A 71 11.42 5.01 -10.91
CA ASP A 71 11.48 6.45 -10.66
C ASP A 71 11.65 6.71 -9.15
N THR A 72 12.89 6.58 -8.68
CA THR A 72 13.22 6.71 -7.25
C THR A 72 13.05 8.13 -6.71
N GLU A 73 13.00 9.14 -7.58
CA GLU A 73 12.84 10.53 -7.19
C GLU A 73 11.37 10.86 -6.89
N GLN A 74 10.44 10.37 -7.72
CA GLN A 74 9.02 10.66 -7.56
C GLN A 74 8.27 9.56 -6.81
N LYS A 75 8.57 8.28 -7.08
CA LYS A 75 7.85 7.13 -6.51
C LYS A 75 8.47 6.69 -5.19
N THR A 76 8.24 7.49 -4.17
CA THR A 76 8.86 7.33 -2.84
C THR A 76 8.03 6.48 -1.86
N GLN A 77 6.81 6.09 -2.22
CA GLN A 77 5.89 5.33 -1.37
C GLN A 77 5.62 3.94 -1.95
N VAL A 78 5.28 2.99 -1.09
CA VAL A 78 4.81 1.66 -1.49
C VAL A 78 3.33 1.55 -1.16
N ASP A 79 2.53 1.18 -2.15
CA ASP A 79 1.09 1.05 -2.05
C ASP A 79 0.64 -0.40 -2.27
N HIS A 80 -0.51 -0.75 -1.67
CA HIS A 80 -1.17 -2.04 -1.83
C HIS A 80 -2.25 -1.92 -2.91
N CYS A 81 -2.05 -2.56 -4.06
CA CYS A 81 -2.97 -2.49 -5.21
C CYS A 81 -4.41 -2.88 -4.84
N ASN A 82 -4.59 -3.87 -3.96
CA ASN A 82 -5.90 -4.33 -3.49
C ASN A 82 -6.40 -3.66 -2.20
N HIS A 83 -5.69 -2.64 -1.70
CA HIS A 83 -5.97 -1.93 -0.45
C HIS A 83 -5.95 -2.79 0.84
N ARG A 84 -5.59 -4.08 0.76
CA ARG A 84 -5.45 -4.97 1.92
C ARG A 84 -4.03 -4.89 2.47
N ARG A 85 -3.84 -4.10 3.52
CA ARG A 85 -2.54 -3.82 4.16
C ARG A 85 -1.80 -5.05 4.69
N SER A 86 -2.51 -6.16 4.93
CA SER A 86 -1.95 -7.43 5.36
C SER A 86 -1.42 -8.30 4.21
N ASP A 87 -1.85 -8.04 2.97
CA ASP A 87 -1.41 -8.79 1.78
C ASP A 87 -0.11 -8.19 1.25
N ASN A 88 1.01 -8.76 1.70
CA ASN A 88 2.35 -8.30 1.33
C ASN A 88 2.92 -9.09 0.14
N SER A 89 2.06 -9.62 -0.74
CA SER A 89 2.51 -10.31 -1.95
C SER A 89 3.18 -9.34 -2.93
N ILE A 90 4.26 -9.78 -3.59
CA ILE A 90 5.00 -8.93 -4.54
C ILE A 90 4.07 -8.35 -5.60
N ILE A 91 3.15 -9.17 -6.12
CA ILE A 91 2.17 -8.76 -7.15
C ILE A 91 1.18 -7.68 -6.65
N ASN A 92 1.00 -7.55 -5.34
CA ASN A 92 0.08 -6.61 -4.73
C ASN A 92 0.77 -5.29 -4.32
N LEU A 93 2.08 -5.19 -4.44
CA LEU A 93 2.84 -4.01 -4.04
C LEU A 93 3.31 -3.23 -5.26
N ARG A 94 3.27 -1.90 -5.17
CA ARG A 94 3.78 -1.00 -6.22
C ARG A 94 4.42 0.25 -5.65
N TRP A 95 5.45 0.74 -6.34
CA TRP A 95 6.01 2.06 -6.08
C TRP A 95 5.08 3.15 -6.65
N VAL A 96 4.72 4.12 -5.82
CA VAL A 96 3.83 5.23 -6.17
C VAL A 96 4.37 6.56 -5.66
N THR A 97 3.94 7.65 -6.30
CA THR A 97 4.21 9.00 -5.81
C THR A 97 3.36 9.31 -4.56
N PRO A 98 3.77 10.28 -3.73
CA PRO A 98 2.96 10.72 -2.60
C PRO A 98 1.54 11.15 -3.00
N SER A 99 1.38 11.83 -4.15
CA SER A 99 0.07 12.26 -4.65
C SER A 99 -0.82 11.09 -5.05
N GLN A 100 -0.27 10.08 -5.72
CA GLN A 100 -0.98 8.84 -6.06
C GLN A 100 -1.44 8.10 -4.80
N ASN A 101 -0.57 8.00 -3.79
CA ASN A 101 -0.90 7.34 -2.52
C ASN A 101 -2.05 8.06 -1.78
N CYS A 102 -2.09 9.39 -1.83
CA CYS A 102 -3.19 10.15 -1.22
C CYS A 102 -4.53 9.91 -1.93
N LEU A 103 -4.54 9.87 -3.27
CA LEU A 103 -5.76 9.56 -4.03
C LEU A 103 -6.36 8.19 -3.67
N ASN A 104 -5.51 7.22 -3.33
CA ASN A 104 -5.94 5.88 -2.92
C ASN A 104 -6.51 5.83 -1.48
N LYS A 105 -6.24 6.83 -0.64
CA LYS A 105 -6.88 6.96 0.68
C LYS A 105 -8.30 7.50 0.58
N ASP A 106 -8.56 8.34 -0.42
CA ASP A 106 -9.83 9.02 -0.64
C ASP A 106 -10.83 8.21 -1.47
N GLN A 107 -10.47 6.99 -1.89
CA GLN A 107 -11.45 5.96 -2.23
C GLN A 107 -12.12 5.45 -0.95
N THR A 108 -12.77 6.38 -0.24
CA THR A 108 -13.88 6.05 0.64
C THR A 108 -14.86 5.26 -0.22
N TYR A 109 -15.16 4.04 0.18
CA TYR A 109 -16.12 3.14 -0.45
C TYR A 109 -17.30 3.93 -1.05
N LEU A 110 -17.24 4.18 -2.36
CA LEU A 110 -18.32 4.79 -3.14
C LEU A 110 -19.45 3.78 -3.39
N ASP A 111 -19.36 2.59 -2.78
CA ASP A 111 -20.42 1.59 -2.81
C ASP A 111 -21.49 1.85 -1.73
N ASP A 112 -21.16 2.65 -0.69
CA ASP A 112 -22.08 2.99 0.41
C ASP A 112 -22.60 4.44 0.35
N ILE A 113 -22.27 5.20 -0.71
CA ILE A 113 -22.97 6.46 -0.97
C ILE A 113 -24.28 6.11 -1.64
N ASP A 114 -25.34 6.07 -0.82
CA ASP A 114 -26.72 6.19 -1.27
C ASP A 114 -26.80 7.27 -2.37
N ASP A 115 -27.49 6.96 -3.47
CA ASP A 115 -27.51 7.68 -4.78
C ASP A 115 -28.00 9.15 -4.71
N GLU A 116 -28.05 9.73 -3.51
CA GLU A 116 -28.67 10.99 -3.14
C GLU A 116 -27.71 12.07 -2.59
N SER A 117 -26.38 11.85 -2.61
CA SER A 117 -25.43 12.89 -2.17
C SER A 117 -25.29 14.01 -3.21
N SER A 118 -26.14 15.04 -3.08
CA SER A 118 -26.11 16.25 -3.90
C SER A 118 -25.00 17.20 -3.44
N TYR A 119 -24.01 17.44 -4.31
CA TYR A 119 -22.95 18.43 -4.07
C TYR A 119 -23.44 19.83 -4.46
N PHE A 120 -23.09 20.84 -3.66
CA PHE A 120 -23.42 22.23 -3.96
C PHE A 120 -22.19 23.13 -4.01
N VAL A 121 -22.25 24.14 -4.88
CA VAL A 121 -21.29 25.25 -4.94
C VAL A 121 -22.03 26.56 -4.78
N TYR A 122 -21.31 27.58 -4.30
CA TYR A 122 -21.81 28.96 -4.33
C TYR A 122 -21.30 29.65 -5.59
N THR A 123 -22.21 30.20 -6.38
CA THR A 123 -21.89 31.05 -7.53
C THR A 123 -22.32 32.48 -7.26
N VAL A 124 -21.75 33.45 -7.97
CA VAL A 124 -22.20 34.84 -7.92
C VAL A 124 -22.79 35.16 -9.29
N ASP A 125 -24.03 35.66 -9.32
CA ASP A 125 -24.67 36.05 -10.56
C ASP A 125 -24.14 37.39 -11.10
N ILE A 126 -24.59 37.76 -12.29
CA ILE A 126 -24.18 39.00 -12.97
C ILE A 126 -24.53 40.28 -12.18
N ASN A 127 -25.43 40.18 -11.20
CA ASN A 127 -25.82 41.29 -10.32
C ASN A 127 -25.08 41.26 -8.98
N GLY A 128 -24.07 40.39 -8.83
CA GLY A 128 -23.29 40.25 -7.61
C GLY A 128 -23.97 39.42 -6.51
N GLN A 129 -25.11 38.76 -6.81
CA GLN A 129 -25.84 37.99 -5.80
C GLN A 129 -25.30 36.56 -5.71
N ARG A 130 -24.94 36.14 -4.50
CA ARG A 130 -24.47 34.77 -4.22
C ARG A 130 -25.65 33.78 -4.25
N ARG A 131 -25.56 32.74 -5.07
CA ARG A 131 -26.55 31.67 -5.23
C ARG A 131 -25.94 30.31 -4.93
N LYS A 132 -26.76 29.37 -4.44
CA LYS A 132 -26.38 27.98 -4.18
C LYS A 132 -26.87 27.13 -5.35
N ILE A 133 -25.96 26.43 -6.03
CA ILE A 133 -26.28 25.55 -7.17
C ILE A 133 -25.91 24.12 -6.79
N TYR A 134 -26.85 23.19 -7.00
CA TYR A 134 -26.68 21.76 -6.79
C TYR A 134 -26.34 21.07 -8.11
N TYR A 135 -25.41 20.12 -8.10
CA TYR A 135 -25.14 19.28 -9.26
C TYR A 135 -24.88 17.83 -8.86
N ASN A 136 -25.39 16.92 -9.69
CA ASN A 136 -25.09 15.50 -9.60
C ASN A 136 -23.79 15.24 -10.37
N ARG A 137 -22.82 14.56 -9.75
CA ARG A 137 -21.57 14.23 -10.40
C ARG A 137 -21.85 13.13 -11.44
N PHE A 138 -21.97 13.52 -12.71
CA PHE A 138 -22.16 12.58 -13.83
C PHE A 138 -21.09 11.48 -13.77
N LYS A 139 -21.53 10.22 -13.61
CA LYS A 139 -20.71 9.02 -13.81
C LYS A 139 -20.24 9.05 -15.28
N ARG A 140 -18.94 9.24 -15.52
CA ARG A 140 -18.36 8.84 -16.81
C ARG A 140 -18.52 7.33 -16.90
N PHE A 141 -19.44 6.86 -17.74
CA PHE A 141 -19.42 5.49 -18.20
C PHE A 141 -18.16 5.33 -19.04
N VAL A 142 -17.23 4.52 -18.54
CA VAL A 142 -16.15 3.93 -19.32
C VAL A 142 -16.41 2.44 -19.28
N ASP A 143 -17.15 1.94 -20.28
CA ASP A 143 -16.75 0.81 -21.14
C ASP A 143 -17.93 0.10 -21.85
N LEU A 144 -17.68 -0.16 -23.15
CA LEU A 144 -18.23 -1.17 -24.10
C LEU A 144 -19.75 -1.26 -24.28
N ILE A 145 -20.30 -1.13 -25.50
CA ILE A 145 -19.91 -1.73 -26.81
C ILE A 145 -19.89 -0.68 -27.92
#